data_AF-A0A2D7KR37-F1
#
_entry.id   AF-A0A2D7KR37-F1
#
_cell.length_a   1.000
_cell.length_b   1.000
_cell.length_c   1.000
_cell.angle_alpha   90.00
_cell.angle_beta   90.00
_cell.angle_gamma   90.00
#
_symmetry.space_group_name_H-M   'P 1'
#
loop_
_entity.id
_entity.type
_entity.pdbx_description
1 polymer ?
#
loop_
_entity_poly.entity_id
_entity_poly.type
_entity_poly.pdbx_seq_one_letter_code
_entity_poly.pdbx_strand_id
1 'polypeptide(L)'
;MYIKDKYQKTSDANVFVKADGTEISRDKLVEVLNELLQNRVDENLGPHDEAYIVDLDTLVGTGYFEARKKAYASAESQLEMQYDDLIDSTTTWKDHVASIKSKFPKGD
;
A
#
# COMPACT_ATOMS: atom_id res chain seq x y z
N MET A 1 -10.20 14.24 9.50
CA MET A 1 -9.59 13.48 10.61
C MET A 1 -8.53 12.58 10.01
N TYR A 2 -7.25 12.83 10.33
CA TYR A 2 -6.14 12.13 9.67
C TYR A 2 -6.00 10.73 10.27
N ILE A 3 -5.61 9.73 9.46
CA ILE A 3 -5.38 8.35 9.91
C ILE A 3 -4.32 8.27 11.04
N LYS A 4 -3.29 9.13 11.04
CA LYS A 4 -2.29 9.24 12.13
C LYS A 4 -2.91 9.66 13.46
N ASP A 5 -4.06 10.32 13.43
CA ASP A 5 -4.79 10.71 14.64
C ASP A 5 -5.58 9.52 15.20
N LYS A 6 -5.76 8.45 14.41
CA LYS A 6 -6.43 7.21 14.81
C LYS A 6 -5.47 6.16 15.39
N TYR A 7 -4.18 6.24 15.09
CA TYR A 7 -3.18 5.24 15.46
C TYR A 7 -1.92 5.91 15.98
N GLN A 8 -1.48 5.50 17.17
CA GLN A 8 -0.27 5.99 17.81
C GLN A 8 0.77 4.88 17.89
N LYS A 9 2.02 5.18 17.52
CA LYS A 9 3.14 4.25 17.67
C LYS A 9 3.46 4.09 19.15
N THR A 10 3.67 2.86 19.60
CA THR A 10 4.12 2.59 20.96
C THR A 10 5.66 2.61 21.04
N SER A 11 6.21 2.31 22.21
CA SER A 11 7.65 2.03 22.36
C SER A 11 8.11 0.80 21.58
N ASP A 12 7.19 -0.15 21.32
CA ASP A 12 7.42 -1.27 20.43
C ASP A 12 7.06 -0.85 18.99
N ALA A 13 8.00 -0.98 18.06
CA ALA A 13 7.80 -0.61 16.67
C ALA A 13 6.76 -1.49 15.94
N ASN A 14 6.44 -2.65 16.51
CA ASN A 14 5.49 -3.61 15.96
C ASN A 14 4.08 -3.49 16.57
N VAL A 15 3.88 -2.60 17.54
CA VAL A 15 2.59 -2.40 18.20
C VAL A 15 2.15 -0.94 18.09
N PHE A 16 0.91 -0.76 17.68
CA PHE A 16 0.23 0.53 17.56
C PHE A 16 -1.02 0.53 18.43
N VAL A 17 -1.41 1.70 18.94
CA VAL A 17 -2.61 1.87 19.75
C VAL A 17 -3.63 2.70 18.99
N LYS A 18 -4.85 2.20 18.88
CA LYS A 18 -5.99 2.91 18.31
C LYS A 18 -6.45 4.05 19.22
N ALA A 19 -7.21 4.99 18.68
CA ALA A 19 -7.84 6.05 19.47
C ALA A 19 -8.77 5.53 20.60
N ASP A 20 -9.30 4.31 20.47
CA ASP A 20 -10.11 3.65 21.51
C ASP A 20 -9.27 2.91 22.57
N GLY A 21 -7.93 2.97 22.49
CA GLY A 21 -7.00 2.29 23.40
C GLY A 21 -6.67 0.85 23.02
N THR A 22 -7.26 0.30 21.96
CA THR A 22 -6.98 -1.07 21.52
C THR A 22 -5.62 -1.16 20.83
N GLU A 23 -4.81 -2.14 21.21
CA GLU A 23 -3.55 -2.46 20.53
C GLU A 23 -3.80 -3.21 19.21
N ILE A 24 -2.98 -2.92 18.21
CA ILE A 24 -2.97 -3.56 16.90
C ILE A 24 -1.53 -3.80 16.47
N SER A 25 -1.26 -4.99 15.91
CA SER A 25 0.06 -5.29 15.35
C SER A 25 0.31 -4.46 14.09
N ARG A 26 1.58 -4.23 13.78
CA ARG A 26 2.02 -3.57 12.54
C ARG A 26 1.44 -4.25 11.30
N ASP A 27 1.46 -5.57 11.24
CA ASP A 27 0.93 -6.33 10.10
C ASP A 27 -0.56 -6.09 9.88
N LYS A 28 -1.34 -6.14 10.97
CA LYS A 28 -2.78 -5.90 10.90
C LYS A 28 -3.08 -4.43 10.58
N LEU A 29 -2.27 -3.50 11.07
CA LEU A 29 -2.36 -2.09 10.70
C LEU A 29 -2.07 -1.89 9.20
N VAL A 30 -1.03 -2.51 8.66
CA VAL A 30 -0.70 -2.47 7.23
C VAL A 30 -1.82 -3.05 6.38
N GLU A 31 -2.45 -4.16 6.80
CA GLU A 31 -3.61 -4.75 6.12
C GLU A 31 -4.79 -3.77 6.08
N VAL A 32 -5.20 -3.23 7.23
CA VAL A 32 -6.30 -2.25 7.35
C VAL A 32 -6.04 -1.02 6.48
N LEU A 33 -4.80 -0.52 6.46
CA LEU A 33 -4.45 0.65 5.66
C LEU A 33 -4.45 0.34 4.15
N ASN A 34 -3.98 -0.85 3.74
CA ASN A 34 -4.04 -1.27 2.34
C ASN A 34 -5.50 -1.43 1.86
N GLU A 35 -6.37 -2.01 2.68
CA GLU A 35 -7.81 -2.14 2.37
C GLU A 35 -8.49 -0.78 2.21
N LEU A 36 -8.21 0.17 3.12
CA LEU A 36 -8.74 1.53 3.02
C LEU A 36 -8.25 2.26 1.76
N LEU A 37 -7.03 1.98 1.31
CA LEU A 37 -6.49 2.54 0.08
C LEU A 37 -7.14 1.92 -1.17
N GLN A 38 -7.33 0.60 -1.20
CA GLN A 38 -7.96 -0.11 -2.32
C GLN A 38 -9.43 0.28 -2.48
N ASN A 39 -10.22 0.27 -1.40
CA ASN A 39 -11.64 0.65 -1.46
C ASN A 39 -11.85 2.10 -1.93
N ARG A 40 -10.90 3.01 -1.67
CA ARG A 40 -10.96 4.40 -2.14
C ARG A 40 -10.67 4.53 -3.64
N VAL A 41 -9.83 3.66 -4.19
CA VAL A 41 -9.58 3.58 -5.63
C VAL A 41 -10.84 3.11 -6.36
N ASP A 42 -11.61 2.22 -5.75
CA ASP A 42 -12.87 1.69 -6.30
C ASP A 42 -14.02 2.72 -6.27
N GLU A 43 -14.02 3.68 -5.33
CA GLU A 43 -15.08 4.70 -5.19
C GLU A 43 -14.97 5.91 -6.13
N ASN A 44 -13.91 6.02 -6.95
CA ASN A 44 -13.67 7.11 -7.91
C ASN A 44 -13.91 8.53 -7.35
N LEU A 45 -13.57 8.74 -6.07
CA LEU A 45 -13.59 10.05 -5.42
C LEU A 45 -12.41 10.88 -5.95
N GLY A 46 -12.70 12.10 -6.42
CA GLY A 46 -11.79 13.00 -7.14
C GLY A 46 -10.47 13.34 -6.44
N PRO A 47 -9.63 14.19 -7.08
CA PRO A 47 -8.21 14.34 -6.77
C PRO A 47 -7.98 14.70 -5.31
N HIS A 48 -7.45 13.73 -4.58
CA HIS A 48 -6.70 13.81 -3.33
C HIS A 48 -6.80 15.14 -2.57
N ASP A 49 -7.84 15.28 -1.73
CA ASP A 49 -7.70 16.15 -0.56
C ASP A 49 -6.50 15.64 0.25
N GLU A 50 -5.43 16.44 0.27
CA GLU A 50 -4.15 16.26 0.98
C GLU A 50 -4.34 15.92 2.47
N ALA A 51 -5.56 16.10 2.99
CA ALA A 51 -5.99 15.86 4.35
C ALA A 51 -6.14 14.38 4.79
N TYR A 52 -6.01 13.41 3.88
CA TYR A 52 -6.22 11.98 4.21
C TYR A 52 -5.06 11.05 3.86
N ILE A 53 -4.00 11.56 3.22
CA ILE A 53 -2.75 10.81 3.07
C ILE A 53 -1.95 11.04 4.35
N VAL A 54 -2.26 10.25 5.38
CA VAL A 54 -1.20 9.87 6.28
C VAL A 54 -0.35 8.92 5.51
N ASP A 55 0.84 9.39 5.19
CA ASP A 55 1.87 8.60 4.58
C ASP A 55 2.01 7.32 5.40
N LEU A 56 1.71 6.18 4.76
CA LEU A 56 1.95 4.86 5.30
C LEU A 56 3.39 4.82 5.85
N ASP A 57 4.32 5.49 5.16
CA ASP A 57 5.70 5.65 5.56
C ASP A 57 5.86 6.45 6.87
N THR A 58 5.07 7.49 7.11
CA THR A 58 5.12 8.24 8.37
C THR A 58 4.58 7.45 9.56
N LEU A 59 3.54 6.63 9.36
CA LEU A 59 2.92 5.87 10.47
C LEU A 59 3.64 4.55 10.75
N VAL A 60 3.95 3.78 9.71
CA VAL A 60 4.53 2.43 9.84
C VAL A 60 5.98 2.33 9.32
N GLY A 61 6.59 3.40 8.82
CA GLY A 61 7.98 3.38 8.32
C GLY A 61 8.16 2.49 7.09
N THR A 62 7.11 2.34 6.28
CA THR A 62 7.03 1.39 5.17
C THR A 62 7.34 2.04 3.83
N GLY A 63 8.52 2.64 3.67
CA GLY A 63 8.94 3.30 2.42
C GLY A 63 8.82 2.41 1.17
N TYR A 64 8.68 1.10 1.37
CA TYR A 64 8.35 0.14 0.31
C TYR A 64 7.03 0.48 -0.42
N PHE A 65 5.99 1.00 0.22
CA PHE A 65 4.71 1.23 -0.44
C PHE A 65 4.83 2.33 -1.50
N GLU A 66 5.35 3.49 -1.12
CA GLU A 66 5.60 4.60 -2.03
C GLU A 66 6.63 4.23 -3.09
N ALA A 67 7.67 3.47 -2.73
CA ALA A 67 8.67 3.01 -3.68
C ALA A 67 8.07 2.04 -4.73
N ARG A 68 7.18 1.12 -4.34
CA ARG A 68 6.47 0.25 -5.29
C ARG A 68 5.50 1.05 -6.16
N LYS A 69 4.72 1.96 -5.57
CA LYS A 69 3.78 2.83 -6.30
C LYS A 69 4.47 3.63 -7.40
N LYS A 70 5.67 4.17 -7.11
CA LYS A 70 6.51 4.88 -8.08
C LYS A 70 7.18 3.97 -9.11
N ALA A 71 7.40 2.70 -8.78
CA ALA A 71 8.09 1.75 -9.65
C ALA A 71 7.15 0.96 -10.57
N TYR A 72 5.87 0.87 -10.22
CA TYR A 72 4.87 0.27 -11.10
C TYR A 72 4.77 1.03 -12.43
N ALA A 73 4.52 0.28 -13.50
CA ALA A 73 4.19 0.87 -14.80
C ALA A 73 2.79 1.53 -14.72
N SER A 74 2.43 2.34 -15.73
CA SER A 74 1.08 2.92 -15.79
C SER A 74 0.00 1.83 -15.80
N ALA A 75 -1.23 2.22 -15.46
CA ALA A 75 -2.35 1.28 -15.45
C ALA A 75 -2.57 0.65 -16.84
N GLU A 76 -2.46 1.45 -17.90
CA GLU A 76 -2.60 0.99 -19.29
C GLU A 76 -1.53 -0.05 -19.64
N SER A 77 -0.26 0.24 -19.34
CA SER A 77 0.83 -0.72 -19.60
C SER A 77 0.67 -2.01 -18.79
N GLN A 78 0.18 -1.92 -17.55
CA GLN A 78 -0.08 -3.12 -16.76
C GLN A 78 -1.23 -3.95 -17.32
N LEU A 79 -2.30 -3.32 -17.81
CA LEU A 79 -3.43 -4.01 -18.45
C LEU A 79 -3.01 -4.68 -19.76
N GLU A 80 -2.18 -4.02 -20.57
CA GLU A 80 -1.64 -4.58 -21.81
C GLU A 80 -0.76 -5.81 -21.51
N MET A 81 0.17 -5.71 -20.54
CA MET A 81 0.97 -6.86 -20.11
C MET A 81 0.10 -8.02 -19.59
N GLN A 82 -0.97 -7.73 -18.85
CA GLN A 82 -1.89 -8.76 -18.34
C GLN A 82 -2.68 -9.43 -19.48
N TYR A 83 -3.08 -8.66 -20.48
CA TYR A 83 -3.74 -9.19 -21.66
C TYR A 83 -2.80 -10.09 -22.44
N ASP A 84 -1.56 -9.66 -22.69
CA ASP A 84 -0.53 -10.45 -23.38
C ASP A 84 -0.19 -11.74 -22.60
N ASP A 85 -0.06 -11.66 -21.27
CA ASP A 85 0.13 -12.84 -20.41
C ASP A 85 -1.03 -13.85 -20.57
N LEU A 86 -2.26 -13.37 -20.79
CA LEU A 86 -3.45 -14.20 -20.97
C LEU A 86 -3.50 -14.87 -22.36
N ILE A 87 -3.18 -14.13 -23.43
CA ILE A 87 -3.33 -14.63 -24.79
C ILE A 87 -2.11 -15.41 -25.30
N ASP A 88 -0.90 -15.01 -24.88
CA ASP A 88 0.35 -15.50 -25.46
C ASP A 88 1.12 -16.43 -24.50
N SER A 89 0.53 -16.78 -23.35
CA SER A 89 1.17 -17.61 -22.31
C SER A 89 2.51 -17.03 -21.82
N THR A 90 2.63 -15.70 -21.82
CA THR A 90 3.80 -14.99 -21.28
C THR A 90 3.62 -14.69 -19.78
N THR A 91 4.68 -14.18 -19.14
CA THR A 91 4.71 -13.85 -17.69
C THR A 91 5.18 -12.43 -17.43
N THR A 92 5.12 -11.57 -18.43
CA THR A 92 5.65 -10.20 -18.43
C THR A 92 5.11 -9.40 -17.25
N TRP A 93 3.79 -9.44 -17.01
CA TRP A 93 3.20 -8.70 -15.90
C TRP A 93 3.62 -9.28 -14.54
N LYS A 94 3.59 -10.61 -14.42
CA LYS A 94 3.96 -11.30 -13.17
C LYS A 94 5.42 -11.03 -12.81
N ASP A 95 6.33 -11.11 -13.78
CA ASP A 95 7.76 -10.88 -13.60
C ASP A 95 8.04 -9.41 -13.25
N HIS A 96 7.34 -8.47 -13.89
CA HIS A 96 7.43 -7.05 -13.56
C HIS A 96 7.04 -6.78 -12.11
N VAL A 97 5.88 -7.28 -11.67
CA VAL A 97 5.40 -7.13 -10.29
C VAL A 97 6.35 -7.81 -9.30
N ALA A 98 6.84 -9.02 -9.61
CA ALA A 98 7.76 -9.75 -8.75
C ALA A 98 9.08 -8.98 -8.55
N SER A 99 9.64 -8.41 -9.62
CA SER A 99 10.87 -7.61 -9.57
C SER A 99 10.73 -6.39 -8.64
N ILE A 100 9.60 -5.68 -8.74
CA ILE A 100 9.29 -4.51 -7.91
C ILE A 100 9.14 -4.91 -6.44
N LYS A 101 8.45 -6.02 -6.17
CA LYS A 101 8.25 -6.52 -4.80
C LYS A 101 9.55 -7.02 -4.18
N SER A 102 10.44 -7.62 -4.97
CA SER A 102 11.77 -8.02 -4.54
C SER A 102 12.69 -6.83 -4.28
N LYS A 103 12.61 -5.77 -5.10
CA LYS A 103 13.41 -4.55 -4.96
C LYS A 103 12.99 -3.71 -3.74
N PHE A 104 11.70 -3.71 -3.42
CA PHE A 104 11.12 -3.00 -2.29
C PHE A 104 10.37 -3.99 -1.42
N PRO A 105 11.06 -4.84 -0.63
CA PRO A 105 10.40 -5.85 0.20
C PRO A 105 9.50 -5.20 1.24
N LYS A 106 8.46 -5.92 1.67
CA LYS A 106 7.77 -5.54 2.91
C LYS A 106 8.78 -5.84 4.02
N GLY A 107 9.09 -4.84 4.86
CA GLY A 107 9.95 -5.11 6.02
C GLY A 107 9.35 -6.21 6.88
N ASP A 108 10.20 -7.00 7.53
CA ASP A 108 9.81 -8.06 8.47
C ASP A 108 9.13 -7.48 9.74
#